data_AF-T2J8P4-F1
#
_entry.id   AF-T2J8P4-F1
#
_cell.length_a   1.000
_cell.length_b   1.000
_cell.length_c   1.000
_cell.angle_alpha   90.00
_cell.angle_beta   90.00
_cell.angle_gamma   90.00
#
_symmetry.space_group_name_H-M   'P 1'
#
loop_
_entity.id
_entity.type
_entity.pdbx_description
1 polymer ?
#
loop_
_entity_poly.entity_id
_entity_poly.type
_entity_poly.pdbx_seq_one_letter_code
_entity_poly.pdbx_strand_id
1 'polypeptide(L)'
;MELLVQNEIDKQLRLYPKKIRDYINKVEVATYTLNRLPPLYASSLTGKEHQKRTGMQKYKSQITLAVRRSLAAIERDPIKKTVPIRPESYAEHDLAKESLDKLETLFKRQGILGDYQKLSWDNLYRVIYPLIAKLKYETIKRDELEFAALTDVSKQLSEELSQSYNLTQRER
;
A
#
# COMPACT_ATOMS: atom_id res chain seq x y z
N MET A 1 -8.33 -2.16 24.84
CA MET A 1 -7.90 -0.98 25.63
C MET A 1 -7.53 0.21 24.74
N GLU A 2 -6.69 0.00 23.72
CA GLU A 2 -6.15 1.05 22.83
C GLU A 2 -7.22 2.00 22.26
N LEU A 3 -8.29 1.48 21.67
CA LEU A 3 -9.38 2.31 21.13
C LEU A 3 -10.01 3.23 22.19
N LEU A 4 -10.18 2.75 23.41
CA LEU A 4 -10.76 3.55 24.51
C LEU A 4 -9.82 4.67 24.94
N VAL A 5 -8.51 4.38 24.97
CA VAL A 5 -7.46 5.36 25.26
C VAL A 5 -7.42 6.43 24.16
N GLN A 6 -7.42 6.05 22.88
CA GLN A 6 -7.43 7.00 21.76
C GLN A 6 -8.63 7.94 21.82
N ASN A 7 -9.83 7.39 22.04
CA ASN A 7 -11.05 8.19 22.16
C ASN A 7 -10.98 9.19 23.33
N GLU A 8 -10.40 8.78 24.47
CA GLU A 8 -10.26 9.66 25.64
C GLU A 8 -9.16 10.72 25.43
N ILE A 9 -8.06 10.39 24.73
CA ILE A 9 -7.05 11.37 24.29
C ILE A 9 -7.70 12.45 23.44
N ASP A 10 -8.44 12.06 22.40
CA ASP A 10 -9.13 13.00 21.52
C ASP A 10 -10.14 13.86 22.29
N LYS A 11 -10.88 13.25 23.23
CA LYS A 11 -11.84 13.97 24.07
C LYS A 11 -11.17 15.02 24.95
N GLN A 12 -10.05 14.69 25.62
CA GLN A 12 -9.36 15.64 26.49
C GLN A 12 -8.63 16.73 25.68
N LEU A 13 -8.01 16.38 24.55
CA LEU A 13 -7.35 17.34 23.66
C LEU A 13 -8.29 18.34 23.01
N ARG A 14 -9.59 18.03 22.87
CA ARG A 14 -10.58 19.03 22.40
C ARG A 14 -10.69 20.24 23.32
N LEU A 15 -10.33 20.09 24.60
CA LEU A 15 -10.34 21.17 25.59
C LEU A 15 -9.06 22.02 25.53
N TYR A 16 -8.03 21.59 24.79
CA TYR A 16 -6.75 22.28 24.72
C TYR A 16 -6.76 23.37 23.64
N PRO A 17 -6.03 24.48 23.84
CA PRO A 17 -5.76 25.45 22.79
C PRO A 17 -5.14 24.79 21.55
N LYS A 18 -5.51 25.27 20.35
CA LYS A 18 -5.03 24.71 19.07
C LYS A 18 -3.50 24.59 19.01
N LYS A 19 -2.78 25.62 19.44
CA LYS A 19 -1.30 25.66 19.43
C LYS A 19 -0.67 24.49 20.22
N ILE A 20 -1.26 24.12 21.36
CA ILE A 20 -0.73 23.03 22.20
C ILE A 20 -1.10 21.68 21.60
N ARG A 21 -2.36 21.54 21.15
CA ARG A 21 -2.87 20.32 20.52
C ARG A 21 -2.06 19.91 19.29
N ASP A 22 -1.63 20.86 18.47
CA ASP A 22 -0.86 20.59 17.24
C ASP A 22 0.55 20.07 17.53
N TYR A 23 1.07 20.33 18.74
CA TYR A 23 2.40 19.91 19.16
C TYR A 23 2.42 18.54 19.87
N ILE A 24 1.32 18.14 20.52
CA ILE A 24 1.25 16.90 21.30
C ILE A 24 1.26 15.67 20.37
N ASN A 25 2.26 14.81 20.54
CA ASN A 25 2.30 13.50 19.87
C ASN A 25 1.33 12.51 20.54
N LYS A 26 0.18 12.27 19.91
CA LYS A 26 -0.85 11.34 20.41
C LYS A 26 -0.35 9.90 20.58
N VAL A 27 0.60 9.46 19.75
CA VAL A 27 1.17 8.10 19.86
C VAL A 27 1.93 7.98 21.18
N GLU A 28 2.73 8.97 21.54
CA GLU A 28 3.46 8.99 22.81
C GLU A 28 2.51 9.05 24.01
N VAL A 29 1.46 9.88 23.94
CA VAL A 29 0.41 9.92 24.98
C VAL A 29 -0.23 8.54 25.15
N ALA A 30 -0.57 7.87 24.05
CA ALA A 30 -1.16 6.55 24.07
C ALA A 30 -0.20 5.51 24.69
N THR A 31 1.07 5.49 24.28
CA THR A 31 2.09 4.58 24.84
C THR A 31 2.26 4.80 26.34
N TYR A 32 2.42 6.05 26.78
CA TYR A 32 2.56 6.38 28.20
C TYR A 32 1.32 5.98 29.01
N THR A 33 0.13 6.14 28.42
CA THR A 33 -1.14 5.76 29.04
C THR A 33 -1.29 4.24 29.15
N LEU A 34 -1.03 3.51 28.07
CA LEU A 34 -1.21 2.05 28.02
C LEU A 34 -0.27 1.31 28.97
N ASN A 35 0.94 1.81 29.16
CA ASN A 35 1.90 1.28 30.13
C ASN A 35 1.45 1.44 31.61
N ARG A 36 0.32 2.11 31.86
CA ARG A 36 -0.25 2.36 33.20
C ARG A 36 -1.64 1.77 33.37
N LEU A 37 -2.14 1.07 32.36
CA LEU A 37 -3.46 0.45 32.37
C LEU A 37 -3.34 -1.07 32.27
N PRO A 38 -4.28 -1.82 32.84
CA PRO A 38 -4.30 -3.27 32.67
C PRO A 38 -4.51 -3.61 31.19
N PRO A 39 -3.76 -4.59 30.65
CA PRO A 39 -3.92 -5.02 29.27
C PRO A 39 -5.27 -5.74 29.10
N LEU A 40 -6.01 -5.39 28.07
CA LEU A 40 -7.25 -6.06 27.68
C LEU A 40 -7.11 -6.56 26.24
N TYR A 41 -6.35 -7.65 26.09
CA TYR A 41 -6.12 -8.32 24.81
C TYR A 41 -7.28 -9.24 24.43
N ALA A 42 -7.45 -9.45 23.13
CA ALA A 42 -8.40 -10.39 22.59
C ALA A 42 -7.86 -10.99 21.29
N SER A 43 -8.04 -12.29 21.10
CA SER A 43 -7.68 -13.01 19.87
C SER A 43 -8.85 -13.15 18.90
N SER A 44 -10.07 -12.73 19.29
CA SER A 44 -11.27 -12.84 18.47
C SER A 44 -12.10 -11.54 18.48
N LEU A 45 -12.97 -11.38 17.49
CA LEU A 45 -13.88 -10.23 17.41
C LEU A 45 -14.86 -10.19 18.60
N THR A 46 -15.39 -11.35 19.00
CA THR A 46 -16.28 -11.47 20.17
C THR A 46 -15.54 -11.11 21.46
N GLY A 47 -14.31 -11.60 21.62
CA GLY A 47 -13.43 -11.24 22.73
C GLY A 47 -13.13 -9.74 22.75
N LYS A 48 -12.87 -9.13 21.58
CA LYS A 48 -12.61 -7.69 21.46
C LYS A 48 -13.79 -6.85 21.95
N GLU A 49 -15.01 -7.21 21.57
CA GLU A 49 -16.21 -6.50 22.04
C GLU A 49 -16.47 -6.72 23.53
N HIS A 50 -16.24 -7.92 24.05
CA HIS A 50 -16.31 -8.17 25.49
C HIS A 50 -15.30 -7.30 26.26
N GLN A 51 -14.04 -7.29 25.83
CA GLN A 51 -13.00 -6.47 26.45
C GLN A 51 -13.27 -4.97 26.36
N LYS A 52 -13.89 -4.51 25.26
CA LYS A 52 -14.33 -3.12 25.11
C LYS A 52 -15.37 -2.76 26.17
N ARG A 53 -16.39 -3.60 26.37
CA ARG A 53 -17.42 -3.39 27.41
C ARG A 53 -16.79 -3.37 28.81
N THR A 54 -15.93 -4.34 29.11
CA THR A 54 -15.18 -4.40 30.38
C THR A 54 -14.35 -3.14 30.60
N GLY A 55 -13.64 -2.66 29.57
CA GLY A 55 -12.92 -1.38 29.59
C GLY A 55 -13.80 -0.19 29.96
N MET A 56 -14.98 -0.10 29.33
CA MET A 56 -15.93 0.99 29.57
C MET A 56 -16.61 0.93 30.94
N GLN A 57 -16.88 -0.25 31.47
CA GLN A 57 -17.57 -0.43 32.74
C GLN A 57 -16.61 -0.33 33.94
N LYS A 58 -15.47 -1.02 33.86
CA LYS A 58 -14.55 -1.18 34.99
C LYS A 58 -13.42 -0.16 35.03
N TYR A 59 -12.93 0.26 33.86
CA TYR A 59 -11.67 1.03 33.77
C TYR A 59 -11.84 2.46 33.28
N LYS A 60 -13.07 2.94 33.04
CA LYS A 60 -13.32 4.30 32.52
C LYS A 60 -12.65 5.41 33.32
N SER A 61 -12.76 5.37 34.65
CA SER A 61 -12.13 6.37 35.54
C SER A 61 -10.61 6.29 35.48
N GLN A 62 -10.05 5.08 35.49
CA GLN A 62 -8.61 4.85 35.38
C GLN A 62 -8.06 5.32 34.03
N ILE A 63 -8.76 5.04 32.92
CA ILE A 63 -8.40 5.52 31.58
C ILE A 63 -8.38 7.04 31.57
N THR A 64 -9.42 7.69 32.08
CA THR A 64 -9.52 9.16 32.14
C THR A 64 -8.35 9.77 32.91
N LEU A 65 -8.04 9.20 34.08
CA LEU A 65 -6.95 9.66 34.94
C LEU A 65 -5.58 9.41 34.31
N ALA A 66 -5.39 8.23 33.71
CA ALA A 66 -4.14 7.86 33.05
C ALA A 66 -3.86 8.79 31.87
N VAL A 67 -4.85 9.03 30.98
CA VAL A 67 -4.71 9.98 29.86
C VAL A 67 -4.37 11.37 30.35
N ARG A 68 -5.04 11.86 31.40
CA ARG A 68 -4.76 13.19 31.97
C ARG A 68 -3.31 13.29 32.46
N ARG A 69 -2.83 12.27 33.17
CA ARG A 69 -1.45 12.22 33.66
C ARG A 69 -0.44 12.13 32.51
N SER A 70 -0.76 11.39 31.45
CA SER A 70 0.09 11.27 30.26
C SER A 70 0.22 12.61 29.53
N LEU A 71 -0.90 13.32 29.32
CA LEU A 71 -0.91 14.64 28.70
C LEU A 71 -0.06 15.63 29.50
N ALA A 72 -0.24 15.69 30.82
CA ALA A 72 0.54 16.57 31.69
C ALA A 72 2.05 16.22 31.69
N ALA A 73 2.40 14.93 31.61
CA ALA A 73 3.80 14.50 31.55
C ALA A 73 4.48 14.94 30.24
N ILE A 74 3.76 14.88 29.12
CA ILE A 74 4.28 15.26 27.80
C ILE A 74 4.31 16.78 27.63
N GLU A 75 3.30 17.50 28.16
CA GLU A 75 3.29 18.97 28.16
C GLU A 75 4.48 19.56 28.93
N ARG A 76 4.95 18.87 29.98
CA ARG A 76 6.10 19.33 30.78
C ARG A 76 7.42 19.33 30.01
N ASP A 77 7.59 18.46 29.03
CA ASP A 77 8.80 18.40 28.19
C ASP A 77 8.41 18.22 26.71
N PRO A 78 7.91 19.29 26.07
CA PRO A 78 7.41 19.20 24.70
C PRO A 78 8.56 18.84 23.74
N ILE A 79 9.74 19.41 23.95
CA ILE A 79 10.87 19.37 23.00
C ILE A 79 11.56 18.00 22.99
N LYS A 80 11.16 17.07 23.87
CA LYS A 80 11.68 15.72 23.90
C LYS A 80 11.51 15.02 22.56
N LYS A 81 12.60 14.88 21.82
CA LYS A 81 12.65 14.08 20.60
C LYS A 81 12.63 12.61 21.00
N THR A 82 11.50 11.93 20.81
CA THR A 82 11.44 10.47 20.88
C THR A 82 11.87 9.89 19.53
N VAL A 83 12.76 8.89 19.58
CA VAL A 83 13.10 8.07 18.40
C VAL A 83 12.26 6.80 18.52
N PRO A 84 11.26 6.60 17.63
CA PRO A 84 10.46 5.39 17.66
C PRO A 84 11.33 4.16 17.38
N ILE A 85 11.10 3.07 18.12
CA ILE A 85 11.67 1.77 17.76
C ILE A 85 11.03 1.35 16.44
N ARG A 86 11.83 1.25 15.38
CA ARG A 86 11.40 0.75 14.07
C ARG A 86 11.86 -0.70 13.95
N PRO A 87 10.94 -1.68 13.89
CA PRO A 87 11.29 -3.04 13.49
C PRO A 87 11.97 -3.01 12.12
N GLU A 88 12.96 -3.87 11.88
CA GLU A 88 13.71 -3.91 10.62
C GLU A 88 12.80 -4.08 9.39
N SER A 89 11.65 -4.75 9.53
CA SER A 89 10.65 -4.91 8.47
C SER A 89 9.90 -3.62 8.07
N TYR A 90 10.06 -2.52 8.81
CA TYR A 90 9.43 -1.24 8.45
C TYR A 90 10.09 -0.59 7.24
N ALA A 91 11.37 -0.86 6.97
CA ALA A 91 12.03 -0.37 5.76
C ALA A 91 11.36 -0.97 4.52
N GLU A 92 11.06 -2.27 4.53
CA GLU A 92 10.32 -2.94 3.45
C GLU A 92 8.89 -2.41 3.34
N HIS A 93 8.21 -2.17 4.46
CA HIS A 93 6.87 -1.59 4.47
C HIS A 93 6.84 -0.17 3.86
N ASP A 94 7.80 0.68 4.21
CA ASP A 94 7.89 2.04 3.69
C ASP A 94 8.21 2.03 2.18
N LEU A 95 9.16 1.19 1.76
CA LEU A 95 9.48 0.97 0.34
C LEU A 95 8.28 0.42 -0.45
N ALA A 96 7.54 -0.52 0.13
CA ALA A 96 6.36 -1.10 -0.51
C ALA A 96 5.25 -0.05 -0.67
N LYS A 97 5.04 0.80 0.34
CA LYS A 97 4.09 1.91 0.27
C LYS A 97 4.49 2.93 -0.79
N GLU A 98 5.76 3.35 -0.79
CA GLU A 98 6.29 4.27 -1.80
C GLU A 98 6.17 3.70 -3.22
N SER A 99 6.45 2.40 -3.38
CA SER A 99 6.31 1.69 -4.66
C SER A 99 4.86 1.67 -5.13
N LEU A 100 3.90 1.45 -4.22
CA LEU A 100 2.47 1.45 -4.54
C LEU A 100 2.00 2.84 -4.99
N ASP A 101 2.44 3.91 -4.33
CA ASP A 101 2.11 5.30 -4.71
C ASP A 101 2.70 5.67 -6.08
N LYS A 102 3.93 5.22 -6.37
CA LYS A 102 4.58 5.39 -7.68
C LYS A 102 3.81 4.64 -8.78
N LEU A 103 3.42 3.40 -8.53
CA LEU A 103 2.62 2.60 -9.46
C LEU A 103 1.25 3.22 -9.71
N GLU A 104 0.57 3.69 -8.68
CA GLU A 104 -0.71 4.39 -8.81
C GLU A 104 -0.57 5.62 -9.73
N THR A 105 0.46 6.43 -9.49
CA THR A 105 0.73 7.62 -10.31
C THR A 105 0.98 7.24 -11.78
N LEU A 106 1.75 6.18 -12.01
CA LEU A 106 2.03 5.69 -13.36
C LEU A 106 0.75 5.18 -14.04
N PHE A 107 -0.06 4.38 -13.35
CA PHE A 107 -1.30 3.82 -13.91
C PHE A 107 -2.34 4.89 -14.21
N LYS A 108 -2.43 5.95 -13.40
CA LYS A 108 -3.27 7.12 -13.70
C LYS A 108 -2.78 7.85 -14.96
N ARG A 109 -1.47 8.10 -15.08
CA ARG A 109 -0.89 8.74 -16.27
C ARG A 109 -1.11 7.94 -17.55
N GLN A 110 -1.11 6.62 -17.46
CA GLN A 110 -1.36 5.72 -18.60
C GLN A 110 -2.85 5.48 -18.88
N GLY A 111 -3.76 6.11 -18.11
CA GLY A 111 -5.21 5.93 -18.26
C GLY A 111 -5.72 4.54 -17.86
N ILE A 112 -4.91 3.75 -17.14
CA ILE A 112 -5.25 2.40 -16.66
C ILE A 112 -6.16 2.49 -15.43
N LEU A 113 -5.87 3.42 -14.52
CA LEU A 113 -6.73 3.77 -13.39
C LEU A 113 -7.43 5.10 -13.66
N GLY A 114 -8.70 5.21 -13.28
CA GLY A 114 -9.38 6.49 -13.23
C GLY A 114 -8.87 7.38 -12.09
N ASP A 115 -9.03 8.69 -12.21
CA ASP A 115 -8.52 9.67 -11.24
C ASP A 115 -9.00 9.42 -9.80
N TYR A 116 -10.22 8.89 -9.66
CA TYR A 116 -10.86 8.58 -8.37
C TYR A 116 -10.58 7.17 -7.84
N GLN A 117 -9.97 6.30 -8.65
CA GLN A 117 -9.56 4.97 -8.18
C GLN A 117 -8.21 5.05 -7.49
N LYS A 118 -8.10 4.29 -6.39
CA LYS A 118 -6.88 4.18 -5.60
C LYS A 118 -6.29 2.78 -5.75
N LEU A 119 -4.99 2.68 -5.94
CA LEU A 119 -4.31 1.39 -5.96
C LEU A 119 -4.09 0.91 -4.52
N SER A 120 -4.32 -0.37 -4.27
CA SER A 120 -4.14 -0.99 -2.96
C SER A 120 -3.67 -2.43 -3.11
N TRP A 121 -3.13 -3.02 -2.05
CA TRP A 121 -2.72 -4.43 -2.06
C TRP A 121 -3.87 -5.40 -2.38
N ASP A 122 -5.12 -5.00 -2.12
CA ASP A 122 -6.32 -5.81 -2.41
C ASP A 122 -6.65 -5.86 -3.91
N ASN A 123 -6.41 -4.76 -4.64
CA ASN A 123 -6.74 -4.66 -6.06
C ASN A 123 -5.52 -4.76 -6.99
N LEU A 124 -4.30 -4.71 -6.46
CA LEU A 124 -3.06 -4.69 -7.22
C LEU A 124 -2.99 -5.82 -8.26
N TYR A 125 -3.26 -7.06 -7.83
CA TYR A 125 -3.21 -8.22 -8.72
C TYR A 125 -4.23 -8.10 -9.86
N ARG A 126 -5.46 -7.66 -9.57
CA ARG A 126 -6.52 -7.53 -10.56
C ARG A 126 -6.19 -6.48 -11.63
N VAL A 127 -5.45 -5.45 -11.26
CA VAL A 127 -5.00 -4.40 -12.18
C VAL A 127 -3.80 -4.88 -13.00
N ILE A 128 -2.79 -5.48 -12.36
CA ILE A 128 -1.52 -5.81 -13.01
C ILE A 128 -1.61 -7.07 -13.89
N TYR A 129 -2.28 -8.12 -13.41
CA TYR A 129 -2.37 -9.40 -14.12
C TYR A 129 -2.83 -9.27 -15.58
N PRO A 130 -3.96 -8.60 -15.91
CA PRO A 130 -4.40 -8.48 -17.29
C PRO A 130 -3.42 -7.69 -18.17
N LEU A 131 -2.69 -6.72 -17.61
CA LEU A 131 -1.67 -5.97 -18.35
C LEU A 131 -0.49 -6.85 -18.75
N ILE A 132 0.01 -7.66 -17.80
CA ILE A 132 1.11 -8.60 -18.07
C ILE A 132 0.67 -9.68 -19.06
N ALA A 133 -0.54 -10.21 -18.91
CA ALA A 133 -1.09 -11.21 -19.83
C ALA A 133 -1.22 -10.66 -21.25
N LYS A 134 -1.71 -9.42 -21.39
CA LYS A 134 -1.81 -8.72 -22.68
C LYS A 134 -0.44 -8.52 -23.31
N LEU A 135 0.54 -8.02 -22.56
CA LEU A 135 1.91 -7.83 -23.05
C LEU A 135 2.52 -9.15 -23.56
N LYS A 136 2.36 -10.25 -22.81
CA LYS A 136 2.85 -11.56 -23.24
C LYS A 136 2.20 -12.01 -24.56
N TYR A 137 0.89 -11.83 -24.69
CA TYR A 137 0.17 -12.18 -25.92
C TYR A 137 0.63 -11.33 -27.12
N GLU A 138 0.80 -10.02 -26.94
CA GLU A 138 1.26 -9.12 -28.00
C GLU A 138 2.68 -9.45 -28.46
N THR A 139 3.58 -9.83 -27.54
CA THR A 139 4.93 -10.28 -27.88
C THR A 139 4.88 -11.55 -28.73
N ILE A 140 4.14 -12.57 -28.31
CA ILE A 140 4.03 -13.84 -29.06
C ILE A 140 3.48 -13.59 -30.47
N LYS A 141 2.42 -12.78 -30.59
CA LYS A 141 1.81 -12.45 -31.88
C LYS A 141 2.77 -11.70 -32.80
N ARG A 142 3.62 -10.82 -32.25
CA ARG A 142 4.63 -10.10 -33.03
C ARG A 142 5.67 -11.07 -33.59
N ASP A 143 6.16 -11.99 -32.77
CA ASP A 143 7.16 -12.98 -33.18
C ASP A 143 6.59 -13.92 -34.26
N GLU A 144 5.32 -14.32 -34.14
CA GLU A 144 4.62 -15.11 -35.16
C GLU A 144 4.47 -14.35 -36.50
N LEU A 145 4.15 -13.05 -36.45
CA LEU A 145 4.05 -12.21 -37.65
C LEU A 145 5.40 -11.99 -38.32
N GLU A 146 6.47 -11.77 -37.54
CA GLU A 146 7.84 -11.65 -38.06
C GLU A 146 8.29 -12.96 -38.74
N PHE A 147 8.01 -14.11 -38.13
CA PHE A 147 8.31 -15.41 -38.71
C PHE A 147 7.54 -15.68 -40.01
N ALA A 148 6.25 -15.34 -40.06
CA ALA A 148 5.44 -15.47 -41.26
C ALA A 148 5.98 -14.60 -42.41
N ALA A 149 6.31 -13.34 -42.13
CA ALA A 149 6.87 -12.42 -43.14
C ALA A 149 8.20 -12.92 -43.71
N LEU A 150 9.09 -13.47 -42.87
CA LEU A 150 10.35 -14.06 -43.32
C LEU A 150 10.13 -15.30 -44.22
N THR A 151 9.11 -16.09 -43.93
CA THR A 151 8.76 -17.28 -44.71
C THR A 151 8.21 -16.88 -46.09
N ASP A 152 7.37 -15.85 -46.16
CA ASP A 152 6.83 -15.33 -47.42
C ASP A 152 7.92 -14.75 -48.33
N VAL A 153 8.86 -13.98 -47.76
CA VAL A 153 10.01 -13.43 -48.51
C VAL A 153 10.89 -14.57 -49.07
N SER A 154 11.16 -15.59 -48.26
CA SER A 154 11.92 -16.78 -48.71
C SER A 154 11.23 -17.49 -49.87
N LYS A 155 9.91 -17.65 -49.79
CA LYS A 155 9.10 -18.27 -50.84
C LYS A 155 9.13 -17.46 -52.14
N GLN A 156 8.95 -16.14 -52.08
CA GLN A 156 9.03 -15.26 -53.24
C GLN A 156 10.39 -15.33 -53.93
N LEU A 157 11.50 -15.29 -53.16
CA LEU A 157 12.85 -15.45 -53.71
C LEU A 157 13.02 -16.80 -54.45
N SER A 158 12.49 -17.88 -53.87
CA SER A 158 12.59 -19.21 -54.47
C SER A 158 11.80 -19.32 -55.77
N GLU A 159 10.65 -18.64 -55.87
CA GLU A 159 9.81 -18.56 -57.07
C GLU A 159 10.48 -17.71 -58.15
N GLU A 160 11.07 -16.57 -57.80
CA GLU A 160 11.83 -15.71 -58.72
C GLU A 160 13.07 -16.43 -59.28
N LEU A 161 13.83 -17.13 -58.44
CA LEU A 161 14.98 -17.93 -58.86
C LEU A 161 14.55 -19.05 -59.82
N SER A 162 13.42 -19.71 -59.54
CA SER A 162 12.87 -20.76 -60.40
C SER A 162 12.40 -20.21 -61.75
N GLN A 163 11.78 -19.03 -61.78
CA GLN A 163 11.38 -18.36 -63.02
C GLN A 163 12.59 -17.92 -63.84
N SER A 164 13.61 -17.35 -63.20
CA SER A 164 14.84 -16.91 -63.86
C SER A 164 15.61 -18.09 -64.50
N TYR A 165 15.65 -19.24 -63.84
CA TYR A 165 16.24 -20.47 -64.35
C TYR A 165 15.48 -21.02 -65.58
N ASN A 166 14.15 -21.01 -65.54
CA ASN A 166 13.33 -21.46 -66.67
C ASN A 166 13.42 -20.54 -67.90
N LEU A 167 13.65 -19.23 -67.70
CA LEU A 167 13.92 -18.27 -68.77
C LEU A 167 15.28 -18.52 -69.43
N THR A 168 16.32 -18.78 -68.65
CA THR A 168 17.68 -19.06 -69.17
C THR A 168 17.78 -20.40 -69.93
N GLN A 169 16.90 -21.37 -69.64
CA GLN A 169 16.82 -22.65 -70.38
C GLN A 169 16.00 -22.55 -71.67
N ARG A 170 15.18 -21.51 -71.86
CA ARG A 170 14.40 -21.28 -73.10
C ARG A 170 15.16 -20.49 -74.17
N GLU A 171 16.24 -19.82 -73.81
CA GLU A 171 17.09 -19.02 -74.71
C GLU A 171 18.29 -19.80 -75.28
N ARG A 172 18.39 -21.10 -75.00
CA ARG A 172 19.37 -22.04 -75.59
C ARG A 172 18.68 -22.98 -76.57
#